data_AF-A0A7S2N097-F1
#
_entry.id   AF-A0A7S2N097-F1
#
_cell.length_a   1.000
_cell.length_b   1.000
_cell.length_c   1.000
_cell.angle_alpha   90.00
_cell.angle_beta   90.00
_cell.angle_gamma   90.00
#
_symmetry.space_group_name_H-M   'P 1'
#
loop_
_entity.id
_entity.type
_entity.pdbx_description
1 polymer ?
#
loop_
_entity_poly.entity_id
_entity_poly.type
_entity_poly.pdbx_seq_one_letter_code
_entity_poly.pdbx_strand_id
1 'polypeptide(L)'
;KSDILGNLSVLRVLRVIRMVRVVRVIRILKFFRELRMMIFSILRSMKSLIWVILVLGMTFYIFGIIFTVGTSTALDRVEDWTSADTRDLRTNFATLDRSFLSLFMAMSGGNDWSSYYNSLEPLPWPYRLLFLLYISFCIFAVVNIVTGVFVESAMQSNHEDKIITAHEEL
;
A
#
# COMPACT_ATOMS: atom_id res chain seq x y z
N LYS A 1 -47.00 16.34 -50.37
CA LYS A 1 -46.25 15.06 -50.39
C LYS A 1 -44.85 15.20 -49.75
N SER A 2 -44.24 16.39 -49.73
CA SER A 2 -42.97 16.70 -49.02
C SER A 2 -43.07 16.61 -47.50
N ASP A 3 -44.20 17.02 -46.91
CA ASP A 3 -44.33 17.13 -45.45
C ASP A 3 -44.39 15.77 -44.74
N ILE A 4 -44.84 14.73 -45.45
CA ILE A 4 -44.90 13.34 -44.93
C ILE A 4 -43.49 12.73 -44.89
N LEU A 5 -42.64 13.02 -45.89
CA LEU A 5 -41.25 12.55 -45.94
C LEU A 5 -40.38 13.26 -44.89
N GLY A 6 -40.65 14.56 -44.64
CA GLY A 6 -40.05 15.32 -43.53
C GLY A 6 -40.43 14.75 -42.17
N ASN A 7 -41.72 14.48 -41.92
CA ASN A 7 -42.20 13.89 -40.68
C ASN A 7 -41.63 12.48 -40.43
N LEU A 8 -41.50 11.64 -41.46
CA LEU A 8 -40.87 10.32 -41.34
C LEU A 8 -39.36 10.42 -41.02
N SER A 9 -38.68 11.44 -41.54
CA SER A 9 -37.26 11.70 -41.22
C SER A 9 -37.07 12.24 -39.80
N VAL A 10 -37.94 13.15 -39.34
CA VAL A 10 -37.94 13.67 -37.97
C VAL A 10 -38.18 12.55 -36.95
N LEU A 11 -39.12 11.64 -37.23
CA LEU A 11 -39.39 10.47 -36.37
C LEU A 11 -38.19 9.51 -36.28
N ARG A 12 -37.45 9.30 -37.39
CA ARG A 12 -36.21 8.50 -37.37
C ARG A 12 -35.11 9.17 -36.56
N VAL A 13 -34.90 10.47 -36.74
CA VAL A 13 -33.87 11.24 -36.03
C VAL A 13 -34.15 11.26 -34.52
N LEU A 14 -35.41 11.49 -34.11
CA LEU A 14 -35.82 11.43 -32.70
C LEU A 14 -35.57 10.04 -32.08
N ARG A 15 -35.81 8.96 -32.83
CA ARG A 15 -35.55 7.60 -32.38
C ARG A 15 -34.07 7.34 -32.15
N VAL A 16 -33.21 7.83 -33.06
CA VAL A 16 -31.74 7.72 -32.94
C VAL A 16 -31.22 8.52 -31.73
N ILE A 17 -31.68 9.77 -31.56
CA ILE A 17 -31.32 10.60 -30.41
C ILE A 17 -31.71 9.92 -29.09
N ARG A 18 -32.90 9.31 -29.03
CA ARG A 18 -33.36 8.53 -27.87
C ARG A 18 -32.44 7.35 -27.58
N MET A 19 -32.02 6.59 -28.59
CA MET A 19 -31.10 5.46 -28.42
C MET A 19 -29.73 5.89 -27.89
N VAL A 20 -29.16 6.98 -28.42
CA VAL A 20 -27.87 7.51 -27.94
C VAL A 20 -27.96 7.95 -26.48
N ARG A 21 -29.06 8.61 -26.09
CA ARG A 21 -29.31 8.98 -24.69
C ARG A 21 -29.40 7.75 -23.78
N VAL A 22 -30.15 6.74 -24.18
CA VAL A 22 -30.30 5.48 -23.41
C VAL A 22 -28.95 4.79 -23.24
N VAL A 23 -28.15 4.65 -24.30
CA VAL A 23 -26.81 4.04 -24.22
C VAL A 23 -25.87 4.85 -23.33
N ARG A 24 -25.89 6.20 -23.41
CA ARG A 24 -25.12 7.05 -22.50
C ARG A 24 -25.54 6.87 -21.05
N VAL A 25 -26.84 6.90 -20.76
CA VAL A 25 -27.38 6.72 -19.41
C VAL A 25 -27.02 5.34 -18.86
N ILE A 26 -27.18 4.27 -19.65
CA ILE A 26 -26.77 2.92 -19.27
C ILE A 26 -25.27 2.84 -19.00
N ARG A 27 -24.43 3.45 -19.86
CA ARG A 27 -22.97 3.47 -19.66
C ARG A 27 -22.60 4.24 -18.39
N ILE A 28 -23.25 5.36 -18.11
CA ILE A 28 -23.05 6.17 -16.91
C ILE A 28 -23.50 5.38 -15.67
N LEU A 29 -24.70 4.81 -15.67
CA LEU A 29 -25.22 3.99 -14.56
C LEU A 29 -24.36 2.75 -14.30
N LYS A 30 -23.90 2.05 -15.36
CA LYS A 30 -22.93 0.96 -15.22
C LYS A 30 -21.61 1.47 -14.64
N PHE A 31 -21.03 2.55 -15.18
CA PHE A 31 -19.79 3.11 -14.65
C PHE A 31 -19.89 3.51 -13.17
N PHE A 32 -20.97 4.15 -12.75
CA PHE A 32 -21.21 4.47 -11.34
C PHE A 32 -21.41 3.22 -10.48
N ARG A 33 -22.05 2.18 -11.02
CA ARG A 33 -22.20 0.89 -10.34
C ARG A 33 -20.84 0.21 -10.16
N GLU A 34 -20.06 0.08 -11.22
CA GLU A 34 -18.72 -0.54 -11.18
C GLU A 34 -17.78 0.29 -10.27
N LEU A 35 -17.80 1.62 -10.37
CA LEU A 35 -17.04 2.51 -9.49
C LEU A 35 -17.45 2.35 -8.02
N ARG A 36 -18.75 2.30 -7.73
CA ARG A 36 -19.28 2.08 -6.38
C ARG A 36 -18.85 0.72 -5.84
N MET A 37 -18.90 -0.34 -6.65
CA MET A 37 -18.44 -1.68 -6.26
C MET A 37 -16.94 -1.67 -5.95
N MET A 38 -16.10 -1.05 -6.80
CA MET A 38 -14.67 -0.89 -6.54
C MET A 38 -14.41 -0.10 -5.24
N ILE A 39 -15.13 1.00 -5.00
CA ILE A 39 -15.01 1.77 -3.76
C ILE A 39 -15.40 0.93 -2.55
N PHE A 40 -16.51 0.18 -2.61
CA PHE A 40 -16.90 -0.72 -1.52
C PHE A 40 -15.85 -1.81 -1.26
N SER A 41 -15.24 -2.39 -2.31
CA SER A 41 -14.16 -3.35 -2.17
C SER A 41 -12.92 -2.74 -1.52
N ILE A 42 -12.52 -1.52 -1.91
CA ILE A 42 -11.42 -0.78 -1.28
C ILE A 42 -11.73 -0.51 0.20
N LEU A 43 -12.91 0.03 0.51
CA LEU A 43 -13.31 0.32 1.89
C LEU A 43 -13.36 -0.95 2.76
N ARG A 44 -13.73 -2.09 2.17
CA ARG A 44 -13.71 -3.39 2.85
C ARG A 44 -12.29 -3.83 3.18
N SER A 45 -11.34 -3.67 2.24
CA SER A 45 -9.93 -4.01 2.45
C SER A 45 -9.21 -3.03 3.37
N MET A 46 -9.68 -1.78 3.51
CA MET A 46 -9.08 -0.78 4.41
C MET A 46 -9.00 -1.25 5.86
N LYS A 47 -10.01 -1.98 6.36
CA LYS A 47 -10.00 -2.48 7.75
C LYS A 47 -8.83 -3.43 8.01
N SER A 48 -8.52 -4.31 7.05
CA SER A 48 -7.36 -5.20 7.12
C SER A 48 -6.05 -4.42 7.04
N LEU A 49 -5.99 -3.43 6.13
CA LEU A 49 -4.81 -2.58 5.93
C LEU A 49 -4.44 -1.76 7.18
N ILE A 50 -5.43 -1.29 7.95
CA ILE A 50 -5.18 -0.55 9.19
C ILE A 50 -4.40 -1.39 10.20
N TRP A 51 -4.78 -2.65 10.41
CA TRP A 51 -4.06 -3.54 11.34
C TRP A 51 -2.62 -3.78 10.92
N VAL A 52 -2.42 -3.93 9.62
CA VAL A 52 -1.09 -4.08 9.02
C VAL A 52 -0.22 -2.85 9.26
N ILE A 53 -0.76 -1.66 8.98
CA ILE A 53 -0.06 -0.38 9.20
C ILE A 53 0.29 -0.23 10.68
N LEU A 54 -0.60 -0.61 11.59
CA LEU A 54 -0.34 -0.58 13.04
C LEU A 54 0.79 -1.53 13.44
N VAL A 55 0.80 -2.76 12.93
CA VAL A 55 1.88 -3.74 13.21
C VAL A 55 3.22 -3.25 12.68
N LEU A 56 3.26 -2.72 11.45
CA LEU A 56 4.48 -2.14 10.87
C LEU A 56 4.93 -0.90 11.66
N GLY A 57 4.01 0.00 12.02
CA GLY A 57 4.31 1.19 12.82
C GLY A 57 4.86 0.85 14.20
N MET A 58 4.29 -0.15 14.88
CA MET A 58 4.79 -0.66 16.15
C MET A 58 6.20 -1.27 16.00
N THR A 59 6.44 -1.97 14.90
CA THR A 59 7.76 -2.52 14.56
C THR A 59 8.79 -1.40 14.40
N PHE A 60 8.48 -0.36 13.60
CA PHE A 60 9.38 0.79 13.42
C PHE A 60 9.66 1.51 14.75
N TYR A 61 8.66 1.62 15.62
CA TYR A 61 8.82 2.24 16.92
C TYR A 61 9.75 1.44 17.84
N ILE A 62 9.54 0.13 17.97
CA ILE A 62 10.37 -0.73 18.84
C ILE A 62 11.83 -0.75 18.37
N PHE A 63 12.06 -1.03 17.08
CA PHE A 63 13.42 -1.05 16.53
C PHE A 63 14.05 0.35 16.53
N GLY A 64 13.25 1.40 16.28
CA GLY A 64 13.70 2.78 16.33
C GLY A 64 14.23 3.17 17.72
N ILE A 65 13.55 2.75 18.79
CA ILE A 65 14.05 2.94 20.17
C ILE A 65 15.36 2.19 20.37
N ILE A 66 15.45 0.92 19.96
CA ILE A 66 16.66 0.10 20.14
C ILE A 66 17.88 0.78 19.49
N PHE A 67 17.75 1.25 18.24
CA PHE A 67 18.86 1.92 17.55
C PHE A 67 19.16 3.31 18.10
N THR A 68 18.13 4.07 18.51
CA THR A 68 18.34 5.39 19.15
C THR A 68 19.11 5.24 20.45
N VAL A 69 18.68 4.31 21.32
CA VAL A 69 19.37 4.04 22.59
C VAL A 69 20.78 3.52 22.35
N GLY A 70 20.96 2.58 21.42
CA GLY A 70 22.29 2.06 21.06
C GLY A 70 23.22 3.17 20.57
N THR A 71 22.71 4.10 19.77
CA THR A 71 23.46 5.25 19.27
C THR A 71 23.81 6.21 20.40
N SER A 72 22.87 6.53 21.30
CA SER A 72 23.14 7.39 22.46
C SER A 72 24.22 6.80 23.35
N THR A 73 24.13 5.51 23.71
CA THR A 73 25.11 4.84 24.57
C THR A 73 26.48 4.72 23.90
N ALA A 74 26.55 4.48 22.60
CA ALA A 74 27.82 4.40 21.87
C ALA A 74 28.51 5.76 21.72
N LEU A 75 27.78 6.87 21.85
CA LEU A 75 28.29 8.23 21.66
C LEU A 75 28.30 9.05 22.96
N ASP A 76 28.37 8.38 24.12
CA ASP A 76 28.38 9.05 25.43
C ASP A 76 29.58 9.99 25.64
N ARG A 77 30.66 9.85 24.86
CA ARG A 77 31.82 10.75 24.88
C ARG A 77 31.74 11.81 23.77
N VAL A 78 32.11 13.04 24.11
CA VAL A 78 32.09 14.19 23.18
C VAL A 78 32.99 13.97 21.95
N GLU A 79 34.12 13.27 22.09
CA GLU A 79 35.02 12.90 20.96
C GLU A 79 34.35 11.97 19.95
N ASP A 80 33.55 11.01 20.43
CA ASP A 80 32.84 10.06 19.56
C ASP A 80 31.75 10.78 18.77
N TRP A 81 31.15 11.83 19.35
CA TRP A 81 30.18 12.70 18.69
C TRP A 81 30.80 13.64 17.65
N THR A 82 32.11 13.89 17.60
CA THR A 82 32.71 14.76 16.57
C THR A 82 33.43 14.00 15.47
N SER A 83 33.66 12.69 15.68
CA SER A 83 34.29 11.81 14.71
C SER A 83 33.51 11.71 13.38
N ALA A 84 34.26 11.58 12.29
CA ALA A 84 33.69 11.38 10.96
C ALA A 84 33.04 9.99 10.83
N ASP A 85 33.59 8.98 11.51
CA ASP A 85 33.18 7.59 11.44
C ASP A 85 31.77 7.35 12.02
N THR A 86 31.30 8.22 12.94
CA THR A 86 29.96 8.11 13.54
C THR A 86 28.93 9.01 12.87
N ARG A 87 29.30 9.74 11.82
CA ARG A 87 28.42 10.73 11.17
C ARG A 87 27.15 10.08 10.62
N ASP A 88 27.27 8.93 9.98
CA ASP A 88 26.13 8.25 9.36
C ASP A 88 25.23 7.62 10.41
N LEU A 89 25.82 7.03 11.45
CA LEU A 89 25.10 6.56 12.63
C LEU A 89 24.25 7.67 13.25
N ARG A 90 24.82 8.85 13.47
CA ARG A 90 24.11 10.02 14.02
C ARG A 90 23.04 10.55 13.08
N THR A 91 23.34 10.63 11.80
CA THR A 91 22.41 11.15 10.80
C THR A 91 21.12 10.33 10.76
N ASN A 92 21.26 9.01 10.86
CA ASN A 92 20.18 8.05 10.70
C ASN A 92 19.51 7.65 12.03
N PHE A 93 20.27 7.58 13.13
CA PHE A 93 19.82 6.96 14.38
C PHE A 93 20.02 7.81 15.66
N ALA A 94 20.41 9.09 15.56
CA ALA A 94 20.62 9.92 16.77
C ALA A 94 19.33 10.22 17.55
N THR A 95 18.18 10.24 16.88
CA THR A 95 16.89 10.56 17.49
C THR A 95 15.82 9.57 17.05
N LEU A 96 14.75 9.44 17.83
CA LEU A 96 13.69 8.47 17.56
C LEU A 96 12.99 8.73 16.23
N ASP A 97 12.71 9.98 15.89
CA ASP A 97 12.10 10.38 14.63
C ASP A 97 12.99 10.04 13.42
N ARG A 98 14.30 10.28 13.54
CA ARG A 98 15.29 9.91 12.50
C ARG A 98 15.40 8.40 12.35
N SER A 99 15.45 7.68 13.46
CA SER A 99 15.49 6.21 13.44
C SER A 99 14.23 5.64 12.79
N PHE A 100 13.06 6.15 13.17
CA PHE A 100 11.78 5.76 12.58
C PHE A 100 11.76 6.02 11.07
N LEU A 101 12.17 7.21 10.64
CA LEU A 101 12.22 7.57 9.22
C LEU A 101 13.21 6.71 8.44
N SER A 102 14.40 6.46 9.00
CA SER A 102 15.44 5.62 8.39
C SER A 102 14.98 4.19 8.20
N LEU A 103 14.32 3.60 9.21
CA LEU A 103 13.72 2.27 9.12
C LEU A 103 12.61 2.25 8.05
N PHE A 104 11.71 3.23 8.07
CA PHE A 104 10.68 3.36 7.04
C PHE A 104 11.28 3.46 5.63
N MET A 105 12.32 4.27 5.42
CA MET A 105 13.02 4.41 4.14
C MET A 105 13.69 3.11 3.70
N ALA A 106 14.34 2.39 4.63
CA ALA A 106 14.96 1.10 4.36
C ALA A 106 13.93 0.04 3.92
N MET A 107 12.73 0.03 4.53
CA MET A 107 11.66 -0.89 4.17
C MET A 107 10.97 -0.50 2.85
N SER A 108 10.66 0.78 2.67
CA SER A 108 9.89 1.28 1.52
C SER A 108 10.72 1.46 0.24
N GLY A 109 12.04 1.30 0.32
CA GLY A 109 12.96 1.53 -0.80
C GLY A 109 13.22 3.01 -1.08
N GLY A 110 13.02 3.90 -0.09
CA GLY A 110 13.35 5.32 -0.21
C GLY A 110 14.86 5.57 -0.32
N ASN A 111 15.66 4.72 0.33
CA ASN A 111 17.11 4.61 0.14
C ASN A 111 17.50 3.13 0.27
N ASP A 112 18.69 2.75 -0.19
CA ASP A 112 19.18 1.39 -0.05
C ASP A 112 19.30 1.02 1.44
N TRP A 113 18.68 -0.09 1.83
CA TRP A 113 18.77 -0.64 3.18
C TRP A 113 20.22 -0.90 3.60
N SER A 114 21.10 -1.19 2.64
CA SER A 114 22.53 -1.40 2.87
C SER A 114 23.22 -0.16 3.46
N SER A 115 22.78 1.05 3.07
CA SER A 115 23.31 2.31 3.60
C SER A 115 23.08 2.43 5.11
N TYR A 116 21.89 2.06 5.56
CA TYR A 116 21.54 2.08 6.98
C TYR A 116 22.22 0.95 7.75
N TYR A 117 22.37 -0.23 7.14
CA TYR A 117 23.14 -1.34 7.72
C TYR A 117 24.60 -0.95 7.96
N ASN A 118 25.25 -0.31 6.98
CA ASN A 118 26.63 0.15 7.10
C ASN A 118 26.77 1.28 8.12
N SER A 119 25.74 2.13 8.26
CA SER A 119 25.71 3.18 9.29
C SER A 119 25.78 2.64 10.72
N LEU A 120 25.46 1.35 10.94
CA LEU A 120 25.53 0.70 12.26
C LEU A 120 26.92 0.10 12.55
N GLU A 121 27.91 0.25 11.67
CA GLU A 121 29.27 -0.26 11.87
C GLU A 121 29.93 0.16 13.19
N PRO A 122 29.76 1.41 13.68
CA PRO A 122 30.33 1.82 14.97
C PRO A 122 29.70 1.12 16.18
N LEU A 123 28.54 0.46 16.00
CA LEU A 123 27.88 -0.29 17.05
C LEU A 123 28.37 -1.75 17.10
N PRO A 124 28.27 -2.41 18.27
CA PRO A 124 28.51 -3.85 18.37
C PRO A 124 27.70 -4.66 17.35
N TRP A 125 28.27 -5.77 16.88
CA TRP A 125 27.67 -6.62 15.84
C TRP A 125 26.20 -7.05 16.06
N PRO A 126 25.67 -7.23 17.29
CA PRO A 126 24.26 -7.61 17.47
C PRO A 126 23.27 -6.58 16.91
N TYR A 127 23.61 -5.29 16.88
CA TYR A 127 22.74 -4.26 16.28
C TYR A 127 22.56 -4.47 14.77
N ARG A 128 23.64 -4.86 14.07
CA ARG A 128 23.58 -5.20 12.64
C ARG A 128 22.75 -6.45 12.39
N LEU A 129 22.83 -7.46 13.26
CA LEU A 129 21.95 -8.63 13.18
C LEU A 129 20.48 -8.27 13.43
N LEU A 130 20.19 -7.44 14.43
CA LEU A 130 18.84 -6.95 14.70
C LEU A 130 18.26 -6.17 13.52
N PHE A 131 19.08 -5.38 12.82
CA PHE A 131 18.65 -4.69 11.61
C PHE A 131 18.25 -5.65 10.48
N LEU A 132 19.02 -6.74 10.28
CA LEU A 132 18.68 -7.76 9.28
C LEU A 132 17.39 -8.52 9.66
N LEU A 133 17.18 -8.79 10.95
CA LEU A 133 15.93 -9.39 11.44
C LEU A 133 14.74 -8.46 11.21
N TYR A 134 14.92 -7.16 11.46
CA TYR A 134 13.93 -6.13 11.15
C TYR A 134 13.54 -6.13 9.66
N ILE A 135 14.53 -6.04 8.76
CA ILE A 135 14.29 -6.04 7.31
C ILE A 135 13.59 -7.32 6.87
N SER A 136 14.06 -8.48 7.35
CA SER A 136 13.45 -9.77 7.04
C SER A 136 11.99 -9.82 7.48
N PHE A 137 11.70 -9.41 8.72
CA PHE A 137 10.34 -9.35 9.25
C PHE A 137 9.44 -8.43 8.41
N CYS A 138 9.92 -7.24 8.05
CA CYS A 138 9.16 -6.31 7.22
C CYS A 138 8.88 -6.88 5.82
N ILE A 139 9.87 -7.51 5.17
CA ILE A 139 9.67 -8.16 3.87
C ILE A 139 8.63 -9.29 3.99
N PHE A 140 8.74 -10.16 4.99
CA PHE A 140 7.76 -11.22 5.23
C PHE A 140 6.37 -10.66 5.51
N ALA A 141 6.26 -9.58 6.29
CA ALA A 141 5.00 -8.92 6.54
C ALA A 141 4.37 -8.40 5.23
N VAL A 142 5.13 -7.67 4.41
CA VAL A 142 4.71 -7.18 3.08
C VAL A 142 4.24 -8.31 2.19
N VAL A 143 5.03 -9.38 2.06
CA VAL A 143 4.67 -10.55 1.25
C VAL A 143 3.37 -11.19 1.76
N ASN A 144 3.24 -11.39 3.08
CA ASN A 144 2.02 -11.97 3.66
C ASN A 144 0.77 -11.13 3.40
N ILE A 145 0.88 -9.79 3.41
CA ILE A 145 -0.23 -8.90 3.08
C ILE A 145 -0.63 -9.06 1.61
N VAL A 146 0.36 -9.05 0.71
CA VAL A 146 0.14 -9.20 -0.72
C VAL A 146 -0.51 -10.56 -1.01
N THR A 147 0.03 -11.64 -0.44
CA THR A 147 -0.56 -12.97 -0.52
C THR A 147 -1.99 -12.98 0.01
N GLY A 148 -2.26 -12.34 1.16
CA GLY A 148 -3.61 -12.23 1.72
C GLY A 148 -4.61 -11.56 0.76
N VAL A 149 -4.22 -10.47 0.10
CA VAL A 149 -5.05 -9.79 -0.90
C VAL A 149 -5.32 -10.68 -2.11
N PHE A 150 -4.29 -11.38 -2.62
CA PHE A 150 -4.47 -12.30 -3.74
C PHE A 150 -5.37 -13.50 -3.39
N VAL A 151 -5.23 -14.04 -2.18
CA VAL A 151 -6.09 -15.13 -1.69
C VAL A 151 -7.53 -14.66 -1.55
N GLU A 152 -7.78 -13.47 -1.00
CA GLU A 152 -9.14 -12.92 -0.90
C GLU A 152 -9.77 -12.69 -2.29
N SER A 153 -9.00 -12.19 -3.26
CA SER A 153 -9.45 -12.06 -4.66
C SER A 153 -9.78 -13.41 -5.30
N ALA A 154 -8.97 -14.44 -5.09
CA ALA A 154 -9.20 -15.78 -5.63
C ALA A 154 -10.41 -16.46 -4.97
N MET A 155 -10.64 -16.21 -3.67
CA MET A 155 -11.83 -16.70 -2.97
C MET A 155 -13.11 -16.00 -3.46
N GLN A 156 -13.04 -14.71 -3.76
CA GLN A 156 -14.19 -13.95 -4.25
C GLN A 156 -14.61 -14.36 -5.67
N SER A 157 -13.67 -14.61 -6.58
CA SER A 157 -13.98 -15.12 -7.92
C SER A 157 -14.64 -16.51 -7.86
N ASN A 158 -14.14 -17.40 -6.98
CA ASN A 158 -14.74 -18.72 -6.78
C ASN A 158 -16.17 -18.63 -6.19
N HIS A 159 -16.48 -17.60 -5.41
CA HIS A 159 -17.83 -17.41 -4.86
C HIS A 159 -18.81 -16.92 -5.94
N GLU A 160 -18.37 -15.99 -6.80
CA GLU A 160 -19.16 -15.51 -7.93
C GLU A 160 -19.48 -16.63 -8.92
N ASP A 161 -18.49 -17.48 -9.26
CA ASP A 161 -18.70 -18.64 -10.14
C ASP A 161 -19.74 -19.63 -9.58
N LYS A 162 -19.69 -19.93 -8.27
CA LYS A 162 -20.67 -20.82 -7.62
C LYS A 162 -22.10 -20.28 -7.66
N ILE A 163 -22.27 -18.96 -7.52
CA ILE A 163 -23.59 -18.32 -7.59
C ILE A 163 -24.14 -18.42 -9.02
N ILE A 164 -23.29 -18.24 -10.04
CA ILE A 164 -23.69 -18.36 -11.44
C ILE A 164 -24.14 -19.78 -11.76
N THR A 165 -23.35 -20.80 -11.41
CA THR A 165 -23.72 -22.20 -11.67
C THR A 165 -25.00 -22.61 -10.94
N ALA A 166 -25.21 -22.17 -9.68
CA ALA A 166 -26.45 -22.44 -8.95
C ALA A 166 -27.69 -21.76 -9.56
N HIS A 167 -27.52 -20.65 -10.29
CA HIS A 167 -28.61 -20.00 -11.01
C HIS A 167 -28.91 -20.65 -12.36
N GLU A 168 -27.94 -21.34 -12.96
CA GLU A 168 -28.13 -22.13 -14.18
C GLU A 168 -28.84 -23.47 -13.91
N GLU A 169 -28.77 -23.99 -12.68
CA GLU A 169 -29.42 -25.25 -12.29
C GLU A 169 -30.91 -25.11 -11.88
N LEU A 170 -31.44 -23.88 -11.79
CA LEU A 170 -32.85 -23.57 -11.43
C LEU A 170 -33.68 -23.18 -12.66
#